data_AF-A0A844ZFC6-F1
#
_entry.id   AF-A0A844ZFC6-F1
#
_cell.length_a   1.000
_cell.length_b   1.000
_cell.length_c   1.000
_cell.angle_alpha   90.00
_cell.angle_beta   90.00
_cell.angle_gamma   90.00
#
_symmetry.space_group_name_H-M   'P 1'
#
loop_
_entity.id
_entity.type
_entity.pdbx_description
1 polymer ?
#
loop_
_entity_poly.entity_id
_entity_poly.type
_entity_poly.pdbx_seq_one_letter_code
_entity_poly.pdbx_strand_id
1 'polypeptide(L)'
;MIDAKNRLSEYPFLLQSELRDAANEHGYRVGPEQSAGWLFFRSASAPGEIALAATPAGMSGPFFLSISHPGAARELMAEVASPCAKGHVAAFAFERREALFAAVGEVYRLSISLPTLPFEDFVRETAHLGNTEAEQMQKVRIGQARFRDALMNYWNGTCPLTGISNPELLRASHIIGWAKCDSDQERLNVYNGFLLSSLWDAAFDSGLVTFDDHGRAVPSPLLDDKAAREMSVGSVPPLVLTDDHRSRLAWHRIHCWQGDMPGA
;
A
#
# COMPACT_ATOMS: atom_id res chain seq x y z
N MET A 1 -22.47 -9.59 -1.56
CA MET A 1 -22.23 -8.56 -2.61
C MET A 1 -23.40 -7.61 -2.56
N ILE A 2 -23.16 -6.38 -2.14
CA ILE A 2 -24.21 -5.36 -1.98
C ILE A 2 -24.62 -4.82 -3.36
N ASP A 3 -25.92 -4.60 -3.58
CA ASP A 3 -26.43 -4.07 -4.84
C ASP A 3 -26.28 -2.53 -4.91
N ALA A 4 -25.26 -2.09 -5.64
CA ALA A 4 -24.99 -0.68 -5.89
C ALA A 4 -26.01 -0.04 -6.85
N LYS A 5 -26.92 -0.80 -7.49
CA LYS A 5 -28.02 -0.22 -8.29
C LYS A 5 -29.01 0.58 -7.43
N ASN A 6 -29.02 0.34 -6.13
CA ASN A 6 -29.82 1.10 -5.16
C ASN A 6 -29.29 2.51 -4.88
N ARG A 7 -28.22 2.95 -5.57
CA ARG A 7 -27.74 4.33 -5.48
C ARG A 7 -28.71 5.33 -6.10
N LEU A 8 -28.63 6.57 -5.64
CA LEU A 8 -29.38 7.69 -6.20
C LEU A 8 -28.93 8.02 -7.64
N SER A 9 -29.87 8.44 -8.48
CA SER A 9 -29.57 9.00 -9.80
C SER A 9 -29.11 10.46 -9.73
N GLU A 10 -29.62 11.20 -8.75
CA GLU A 10 -29.30 12.60 -8.43
C GLU A 10 -29.22 12.81 -6.92
N TYR A 11 -28.36 13.72 -6.47
CA TYR A 11 -28.03 13.88 -5.05
C TYR A 11 -28.56 15.22 -4.49
N PRO A 12 -29.22 15.21 -3.32
CA PRO A 12 -29.45 16.43 -2.56
C PRO A 12 -28.13 17.13 -2.22
N PHE A 13 -28.15 18.47 -2.16
CA PHE A 13 -26.93 19.29 -1.96
C PHE A 13 -26.05 18.82 -0.79
N LEU A 14 -26.64 18.56 0.38
CA LEU A 14 -25.89 18.14 1.57
C LEU A 14 -25.15 16.81 1.36
N LEU A 15 -25.83 15.83 0.75
CA LEU A 15 -25.24 14.52 0.48
C LEU A 15 -24.17 14.60 -0.62
N GLN A 16 -24.39 15.43 -1.64
CA GLN A 16 -23.39 15.68 -2.66
C GLN A 16 -22.14 16.38 -2.10
N SER A 17 -22.32 17.32 -1.17
CA SER A 17 -21.21 17.98 -0.46
C SER A 17 -20.40 16.95 0.33
N GLU A 18 -21.08 16.09 1.09
CA GLU A 18 -20.44 15.05 1.89
C GLU A 18 -19.60 14.08 1.03
N LEU A 19 -20.14 13.61 -0.10
CA LEU A 19 -19.38 12.76 -1.03
C LEU A 19 -18.20 13.50 -1.65
N ARG A 20 -18.35 14.80 -1.91
CA ARG A 20 -17.26 15.64 -2.44
C ARG A 20 -16.16 15.85 -1.40
N ASP A 21 -16.52 16.04 -0.14
CA ASP A 21 -15.57 16.22 0.95
C ASP A 21 -14.77 14.93 1.17
N ALA A 22 -15.43 13.76 1.13
CA ALA A 22 -14.78 12.45 1.16
C ALA A 22 -13.67 12.30 0.10
N ALA A 23 -13.90 12.82 -1.12
CA ALA A 23 -12.90 12.79 -2.19
C ALA A 23 -11.80 13.87 -2.01
N ASN A 24 -12.21 15.12 -1.74
CA ASN A 24 -11.32 16.28 -1.76
C ASN A 24 -10.31 16.30 -0.61
N GLU A 25 -10.72 15.87 0.58
CA GLU A 25 -9.87 15.79 1.77
C GLU A 25 -8.74 14.76 1.59
N HIS A 26 -8.95 13.79 0.71
CA HIS A 26 -8.04 12.69 0.45
C HIS A 26 -7.38 12.75 -0.95
N GLY A 27 -7.32 13.93 -1.56
CA GLY A 27 -6.49 14.20 -2.74
C GLY A 27 -7.16 14.02 -4.10
N TYR A 28 -8.43 13.61 -4.15
CA TYR A 28 -9.22 13.51 -5.38
C TYR A 28 -10.01 14.81 -5.64
N ARG A 29 -9.31 15.85 -6.11
CA ARG A 29 -9.83 17.23 -6.20
C ARG A 29 -10.31 17.67 -7.60
N VAL A 30 -10.28 16.78 -8.58
CA VAL A 30 -10.72 17.07 -9.95
C VAL A 30 -12.08 16.42 -10.20
N GLY A 31 -13.09 17.24 -10.52
CA GLY A 31 -14.49 16.81 -10.66
C GLY A 31 -15.43 17.49 -9.64
N PRO A 32 -16.61 16.92 -9.34
CA PRO A 32 -17.14 15.69 -9.88
C PRO A 32 -17.83 15.86 -11.24
N GLU A 33 -17.59 14.89 -12.13
CA GLU A 33 -18.49 14.59 -13.24
C GLU A 33 -19.54 13.56 -12.75
N GLN A 34 -20.76 13.57 -13.28
CA GLN A 34 -21.82 12.64 -12.86
C GLN A 34 -22.33 11.80 -14.02
N SER A 35 -22.42 10.49 -13.81
CA SER A 35 -23.02 9.58 -14.80
C SER A 35 -23.63 8.36 -14.12
N ALA A 36 -24.87 8.01 -14.49
CA ALA A 36 -25.59 6.85 -13.97
C ALA A 36 -25.57 6.72 -12.43
N GLY A 37 -25.72 7.86 -11.73
CA GLY A 37 -25.74 7.92 -10.25
C GLY A 37 -24.37 7.87 -9.55
N TRP A 38 -23.28 7.86 -10.32
CA TRP A 38 -21.91 7.93 -9.79
C TRP A 38 -21.34 9.35 -9.92
N LEU A 39 -20.64 9.81 -8.90
CA LEU A 39 -19.86 11.06 -8.90
C LEU A 39 -18.37 10.70 -9.06
N PHE A 40 -17.78 11.03 -10.21
CA PHE A 40 -16.41 10.66 -10.57
C PHE A 40 -15.40 11.72 -10.14
N PHE A 41 -14.31 11.30 -9.51
CA PHE A 41 -13.25 12.17 -9.02
C PHE A 41 -11.87 11.64 -9.43
N ARG A 42 -11.00 12.57 -9.83
CA ARG A 42 -9.60 12.31 -10.21
C ARG A 42 -8.63 13.07 -9.33
N SER A 43 -7.38 12.63 -9.32
CA SER A 43 -6.27 13.29 -8.65
C SER A 43 -5.21 13.73 -9.65
N ALA A 44 -4.50 14.80 -9.35
CA ALA A 44 -3.32 15.22 -10.12
C ALA A 44 -2.06 14.43 -9.72
N SER A 45 -2.07 13.80 -8.54
CA SER A 45 -0.93 13.11 -7.93
C SER A 45 -1.13 11.61 -7.76
N ALA A 46 -2.38 11.13 -7.77
CA ALA A 46 -2.68 9.70 -7.73
C ALA A 46 -3.21 9.19 -9.07
N PRO A 47 -2.68 8.08 -9.60
CA PRO A 47 -3.22 7.44 -10.79
C PRO A 47 -4.61 6.85 -10.50
N GLY A 48 -5.42 6.76 -11.55
CA GLY A 48 -6.78 6.22 -11.46
C GLY A 48 -7.84 7.25 -11.06
N GLU A 49 -9.07 6.83 -11.23
CA GLU A 49 -10.29 7.58 -10.94
C GLU A 49 -11.09 6.79 -9.91
N ILE A 50 -11.72 7.51 -8.99
CA ILE A 50 -12.71 6.94 -8.07
C ILE A 50 -14.09 7.46 -8.44
N ALA A 51 -15.13 6.71 -8.11
CA ALA A 51 -16.48 7.19 -8.21
C ALA A 51 -17.25 6.89 -6.93
N LEU A 52 -17.94 7.90 -6.41
CA LEU A 52 -18.67 7.82 -5.15
C LEU A 52 -20.18 7.85 -5.41
N ALA A 53 -20.92 7.14 -4.57
CA ALA A 53 -22.37 7.14 -4.62
C ALA A 53 -22.98 6.88 -3.23
N ALA A 54 -24.27 7.15 -3.08
CA ALA A 54 -25.02 6.84 -1.87
C ALA A 54 -26.45 6.41 -2.21
N THR A 55 -27.12 5.71 -1.30
CA THR A 55 -28.50 5.28 -1.45
C THR A 55 -29.51 6.38 -1.07
N PRO A 56 -30.82 6.19 -1.37
CA PRO A 56 -31.88 7.09 -0.91
C PRO A 56 -32.00 7.25 0.61
N ALA A 57 -31.36 6.39 1.41
CA ALA A 57 -31.28 6.54 2.86
C ALA A 57 -30.34 7.69 3.30
N GLY A 58 -29.69 8.36 2.36
CA GLY A 58 -28.98 9.61 2.57
C GLY A 58 -27.74 9.44 3.45
N MET A 59 -27.61 10.27 4.48
CA MET A 59 -26.45 10.24 5.40
C MET A 59 -26.39 8.95 6.25
N SER A 60 -27.45 8.15 6.25
CA SER A 60 -27.49 6.86 6.97
C SER A 60 -26.76 5.74 6.23
N GLY A 61 -26.34 5.97 4.98
CA GLY A 61 -25.71 4.95 4.15
C GLY A 61 -26.70 3.89 3.62
N PRO A 62 -26.20 2.85 2.95
CA PRO A 62 -24.79 2.65 2.63
C PRO A 62 -24.29 3.64 1.57
N PHE A 63 -23.00 3.91 1.63
CA PHE A 63 -22.23 4.65 0.64
C PHE A 63 -21.46 3.64 -0.24
N PHE A 64 -21.12 4.06 -1.45
CA PHE A 64 -20.37 3.24 -2.39
C PHE A 64 -19.11 3.96 -2.88
N LEU A 65 -18.03 3.21 -3.02
CA LEU A 65 -16.78 3.63 -3.67
C LEU A 65 -16.47 2.65 -4.79
N SER A 66 -16.39 3.16 -6.02
CA SER A 66 -15.97 2.45 -7.21
C SER A 66 -14.56 2.87 -7.58
N ILE A 67 -13.70 1.94 -7.97
CA ILE A 67 -12.25 2.19 -8.15
C ILE A 67 -11.80 1.69 -9.53
N SER A 68 -11.11 2.54 -10.29
CA SER A 68 -10.53 2.12 -11.58
C SER A 68 -9.12 1.57 -11.48
N HIS A 69 -8.35 1.96 -10.46
CA HIS A 69 -6.99 1.46 -10.25
C HIS A 69 -6.99 -0.03 -9.80
N PRO A 70 -6.46 -0.98 -10.61
CA PRO A 70 -6.59 -2.41 -10.32
C PRO A 70 -5.89 -2.89 -9.04
N GLY A 71 -4.70 -2.37 -8.75
CA GLY A 71 -3.96 -2.76 -7.55
C GLY A 71 -4.64 -2.29 -6.27
N ALA A 72 -4.96 -0.98 -6.17
CA ALA A 72 -5.73 -0.44 -5.05
C ALA A 72 -7.08 -1.17 -4.84
N ALA A 73 -7.80 -1.49 -5.92
CA ALA A 73 -9.03 -2.28 -5.83
C ALA A 73 -8.81 -3.71 -5.29
N ARG A 74 -7.69 -4.36 -5.64
CA ARG A 74 -7.36 -5.71 -5.15
C ARG A 74 -7.03 -5.71 -3.66
N GLU A 75 -6.38 -4.66 -3.18
CA GLU A 75 -5.90 -4.59 -1.79
C GLU A 75 -6.90 -4.01 -0.80
N LEU A 76 -7.89 -3.24 -1.28
CA LEU A 76 -8.90 -2.68 -0.40
C LEU A 76 -9.74 -3.80 0.25
N MET A 77 -9.58 -3.96 1.56
CA MET A 77 -10.32 -4.95 2.35
C MET A 77 -11.68 -4.39 2.78
N ALA A 78 -12.63 -4.36 1.85
CA ALA A 78 -14.00 -3.89 2.11
C ALA A 78 -15.05 -4.81 1.47
N GLU A 79 -16.31 -4.66 1.88
CA GLU A 79 -17.41 -5.45 1.33
C GLU A 79 -17.66 -5.07 -0.13
N VAL A 80 -17.57 -6.05 -1.04
CA VAL A 80 -17.73 -5.83 -2.48
C VAL A 80 -19.19 -5.49 -2.83
N ALA A 81 -19.35 -4.46 -3.64
CA ALA A 81 -20.62 -4.01 -4.22
C ALA A 81 -20.61 -4.14 -5.75
N SER A 82 -21.79 -4.25 -6.36
CA SER A 82 -21.94 -4.40 -7.81
C SER A 82 -23.24 -3.75 -8.32
N PRO A 83 -23.26 -3.19 -9.53
CA PRO A 83 -22.13 -3.04 -10.45
C PRO A 83 -21.21 -1.88 -10.02
N CYS A 84 -19.95 -1.95 -10.40
CA CYS A 84 -19.06 -0.80 -10.35
C CYS A 84 -19.44 0.27 -11.40
N ALA A 85 -18.86 1.45 -11.27
CA ALA A 85 -18.98 2.50 -12.28
C ALA A 85 -18.38 2.03 -13.62
N LYS A 86 -18.88 2.57 -14.73
CA LYS A 86 -18.40 2.19 -16.07
C LYS A 86 -16.90 2.50 -16.19
N GLY A 87 -16.11 1.52 -16.62
CA GLY A 87 -14.65 1.65 -16.76
C GLY A 87 -13.86 1.39 -15.47
N HIS A 88 -14.54 1.14 -14.35
CA HIS A 88 -13.90 0.77 -13.09
C HIS A 88 -13.82 -0.75 -12.98
N VAL A 89 -12.92 -1.23 -12.13
CA VAL A 89 -12.66 -2.68 -11.96
C VAL A 89 -13.42 -3.30 -10.79
N ALA A 90 -13.77 -2.52 -9.77
CA ALA A 90 -14.48 -2.98 -8.59
C ALA A 90 -15.23 -1.84 -7.89
N ALA A 91 -16.23 -2.20 -7.10
CA ALA A 91 -16.90 -1.30 -6.19
C ALA A 91 -17.09 -1.94 -4.81
N PHE A 92 -17.24 -1.09 -3.80
CA PHE A 92 -17.28 -1.44 -2.39
C PHE A 92 -18.38 -0.66 -1.68
N ALA A 93 -18.96 -1.25 -0.64
CA ALA A 93 -20.01 -0.66 0.18
C ALA A 93 -19.51 -0.32 1.59
N PHE A 94 -20.00 0.79 2.14
CA PHE A 94 -19.67 1.30 3.46
C PHE A 94 -20.94 1.76 4.17
N GLU A 95 -21.26 1.16 5.31
CA GLU A 95 -22.45 1.54 6.10
C GLU A 95 -22.34 2.94 6.69
N ARG A 96 -21.12 3.37 7.02
CA ARG A 96 -20.86 4.65 7.69
C ARG A 96 -19.96 5.54 6.86
N ARG A 97 -20.24 6.84 6.93
CA ARG A 97 -19.43 7.87 6.28
C ARG A 97 -17.96 7.78 6.68
N GLU A 98 -17.65 7.59 7.96
CA GLU A 98 -16.24 7.57 8.40
C GLU A 98 -15.47 6.41 7.76
N ALA A 99 -16.15 5.29 7.49
CA ALA A 99 -15.56 4.16 6.79
C ALA A 99 -15.33 4.47 5.30
N LEU A 100 -16.26 5.21 4.66
CA LEU A 100 -16.06 5.70 3.30
C LEU A 100 -14.84 6.62 3.20
N PHE A 101 -14.72 7.61 4.09
CA PHE A 101 -13.59 8.56 4.11
C PHE A 101 -12.27 7.82 4.28
N ALA A 102 -12.18 6.92 5.27
CA ALA A 102 -11.01 6.08 5.48
C ALA A 102 -10.64 5.27 4.23
N ALA A 103 -11.62 4.67 3.57
CA ALA A 103 -11.40 3.89 2.35
C ALA A 103 -10.93 4.75 1.18
N VAL A 104 -11.44 5.98 1.01
CA VAL A 104 -10.96 6.90 -0.03
C VAL A 104 -9.49 7.28 0.23
N GLY A 105 -9.14 7.60 1.48
CA GLY A 105 -7.77 7.86 1.88
C GLY A 105 -6.84 6.66 1.65
N GLU A 106 -7.30 5.45 1.96
CA GLU A 106 -6.57 4.21 1.70
C GLU A 106 -6.35 3.97 0.21
N VAL A 107 -7.38 4.17 -0.63
CA VAL A 107 -7.26 4.02 -2.08
C VAL A 107 -6.31 5.04 -2.68
N TYR A 108 -6.33 6.29 -2.21
CA TYR A 108 -5.36 7.31 -2.62
C TYR A 108 -3.93 6.85 -2.28
N ARG A 109 -3.70 6.43 -1.03
CA ARG A 109 -2.42 5.99 -0.50
C ARG A 109 -1.87 4.76 -1.25
N LEU A 110 -2.72 3.78 -1.54
CA LEU A 110 -2.37 2.64 -2.37
C LEU A 110 -2.02 3.09 -3.80
N SER A 111 -2.85 3.92 -4.42
CA SER A 111 -2.64 4.36 -5.80
C SER A 111 -1.30 5.08 -6.01
N ILE A 112 -0.79 5.79 -5.00
CA ILE A 112 0.52 6.47 -5.07
C ILE A 112 1.72 5.61 -4.64
N SER A 113 1.49 4.45 -4.03
CA SER A 113 2.56 3.60 -3.51
C SER A 113 2.78 2.33 -4.31
N LEU A 114 1.75 1.81 -4.99
CA LEU A 114 1.84 0.56 -5.71
C LEU A 114 2.85 0.60 -6.85
N PRO A 115 3.47 -0.54 -7.22
CA PRO A 115 4.78 -0.58 -7.91
C PRO A 115 4.89 0.21 -9.22
N THR A 116 3.78 0.40 -9.93
CA THR A 116 3.76 1.10 -11.22
C THR A 116 4.20 2.56 -11.09
N LEU A 117 3.62 3.34 -10.17
CA LEU A 117 3.90 4.78 -10.09
C LEU A 117 5.33 5.09 -9.63
N PRO A 118 5.86 4.50 -8.53
CA PRO A 118 7.24 4.75 -8.12
C PRO A 118 8.27 4.40 -9.20
N PHE A 119 8.02 3.35 -9.98
CA PHE A 119 8.88 2.96 -11.10
C PHE A 119 8.81 3.97 -12.26
N GLU A 120 7.62 4.39 -12.67
CA GLU A 120 7.45 5.39 -13.73
C GLU A 120 8.08 6.74 -13.35
N ASP A 121 7.90 7.17 -12.10
CA ASP A 121 8.51 8.38 -11.55
C ASP A 121 10.04 8.29 -11.58
N PHE A 122 10.60 7.16 -11.16
CA PHE A 122 12.05 6.92 -11.22
C PHE A 122 12.58 6.98 -12.66
N VAL A 123 11.91 6.33 -13.61
CA VAL A 123 12.31 6.37 -15.03
C VAL A 123 12.30 7.80 -15.55
N ARG A 124 11.24 8.56 -15.26
CA ARG A 124 11.12 9.96 -15.67
C ARG A 124 12.22 10.84 -15.07
N GLU A 125 12.50 10.67 -13.77
CA GLU A 125 13.50 11.46 -13.05
C GLU A 125 14.93 11.14 -13.44
N THR A 126 15.20 9.91 -13.86
CA THR A 126 16.54 9.46 -14.22
C THR A 126 16.80 9.44 -15.73
N ALA A 127 15.81 9.80 -16.55
CA ALA A 127 15.91 9.80 -18.02
C ALA A 127 17.05 10.67 -18.57
N HIS A 128 17.43 11.72 -17.84
CA HIS A 128 18.52 12.62 -18.22
C HIS A 128 19.91 12.15 -17.77
N LEU A 129 19.99 11.09 -16.96
CA LEU A 129 21.24 10.57 -16.40
C LEU A 129 21.82 9.48 -17.30
N GLY A 130 23.08 9.63 -17.65
CA GLY A 130 23.86 8.66 -18.41
C GLY A 130 24.31 7.46 -17.57
N ASN A 131 25.51 6.96 -17.87
CA ASN A 131 26.06 5.73 -17.29
C ASN A 131 27.44 5.92 -16.63
N THR A 132 27.85 7.16 -16.36
CA THR A 132 29.07 7.39 -15.56
C THR A 132 28.87 6.90 -14.13
N GLU A 133 29.95 6.60 -13.41
CA GLU A 133 29.87 6.13 -12.03
C GLU A 133 29.12 7.11 -11.12
N ALA A 134 29.35 8.42 -11.30
CA ALA A 134 28.66 9.47 -10.56
C ALA A 134 27.14 9.46 -10.83
N GLU A 135 26.72 9.30 -12.09
CA GLU A 135 25.31 9.23 -12.46
C GLU A 135 24.65 7.94 -11.96
N GLN A 136 25.37 6.81 -11.94
CA GLN A 136 24.88 5.55 -11.37
C GLN A 136 24.65 5.67 -9.86
N MET A 137 25.57 6.29 -9.12
CA MET A 137 25.36 6.59 -7.69
C MET A 137 24.14 7.50 -7.46
N GLN A 138 23.94 8.49 -8.35
CA GLN A 138 22.76 9.35 -8.30
C GLN A 138 21.46 8.57 -8.55
N LYS A 139 21.44 7.67 -9.55
CA LYS A 139 20.29 6.77 -9.81
C LYS A 139 19.95 5.94 -8.58
N VAL A 140 20.94 5.32 -7.94
CA VAL A 140 20.74 4.54 -6.71
C VAL A 140 20.12 5.40 -5.60
N ARG A 141 20.62 6.62 -5.39
CA ARG A 141 20.08 7.53 -4.37
C ARG A 141 18.63 7.93 -4.64
N ILE A 142 18.30 8.27 -5.89
CA ILE A 142 16.92 8.62 -6.29
C ILE A 142 16.01 7.41 -6.09
N GLY A 143 16.43 6.23 -6.54
CA GLY A 143 15.64 5.02 -6.44
C GLY A 143 15.39 4.59 -4.99
N GLN A 144 16.41 4.65 -4.12
CA GLN A 144 16.26 4.37 -2.69
C GLN A 144 15.30 5.35 -1.99
N ALA A 145 15.38 6.65 -2.33
CA ALA A 145 14.44 7.65 -1.80
C ALA A 145 13.00 7.37 -2.24
N ARG A 146 12.80 7.07 -3.54
CA ARG A 146 11.48 6.72 -4.10
C ARG A 146 10.90 5.47 -3.46
N PHE A 147 11.70 4.42 -3.31
CA PHE A 147 11.29 3.20 -2.62
C PHE A 147 10.87 3.47 -1.18
N ARG A 148 11.65 4.30 -0.46
CA ARG A 148 11.31 4.71 0.91
C ARG A 148 9.99 5.45 0.96
N ASP A 149 9.76 6.44 0.09
CA ASP A 149 8.52 7.20 0.06
C ASP A 149 7.31 6.29 -0.27
N ALA A 150 7.50 5.35 -1.21
CA ALA A 150 6.49 4.37 -1.56
C ALA A 150 6.13 3.46 -0.37
N LEU A 151 7.11 2.94 0.38
CA LEU A 151 6.86 2.14 1.59
C LEU A 151 6.27 2.95 2.75
N MET A 152 6.69 4.21 2.93
CA MET A 152 6.07 5.13 3.89
C MET A 152 4.57 5.27 3.59
N ASN A 153 4.20 5.42 2.32
CA ASN A 153 2.80 5.46 1.93
C ASN A 153 2.13 4.08 2.09
N TYR A 154 2.72 3.00 1.57
CA TYR A 154 2.13 1.64 1.58
C TYR A 154 1.86 1.11 3.00
N TRP A 155 2.72 1.42 3.97
CA TRP A 155 2.57 1.01 5.36
C TRP A 155 1.97 2.11 6.27
N ASN A 156 1.38 3.15 5.67
CA ASN A 156 0.74 4.26 6.39
C ASN A 156 1.65 4.92 7.45
N GLY A 157 2.92 5.11 7.08
CA GLY A 157 3.94 5.77 7.88
C GLY A 157 4.25 5.08 9.20
N THR A 158 3.91 3.80 9.33
CA THR A 158 3.96 3.09 10.61
C THR A 158 4.60 1.73 10.44
N CYS A 159 5.47 1.34 11.38
CA CYS A 159 5.99 -0.02 11.40
C CYS A 159 4.85 -1.00 11.75
N PRO A 160 4.53 -1.99 10.88
CA PRO A 160 3.40 -2.89 11.11
C PRO A 160 3.60 -3.84 12.30
N LEU A 161 4.85 -4.00 12.77
CA LEU A 161 5.18 -4.88 13.90
C LEU A 161 5.12 -4.17 15.25
N THR A 162 5.52 -2.91 15.30
CA THR A 162 5.70 -2.18 16.58
C THR A 162 4.76 -1.00 16.75
N GLY A 163 4.09 -0.55 15.69
CA GLY A 163 3.26 0.66 15.71
C GLY A 163 4.05 1.98 15.76
N ILE A 164 5.39 1.94 15.72
CA ILE A 164 6.22 3.16 15.69
C ILE A 164 5.95 3.92 14.40
N SER A 165 5.71 5.23 14.50
CA SER A 165 5.42 6.11 13.37
C SER A 165 6.36 7.31 13.22
N ASN A 166 7.37 7.44 14.11
CA ASN A 166 8.44 8.45 13.97
C ASN A 166 9.31 8.14 12.74
N PRO A 167 9.31 8.98 11.68
CA PRO A 167 10.02 8.67 10.43
C PRO A 167 11.52 8.41 10.60
N GLU A 168 12.16 9.07 11.57
CA GLU A 168 13.59 8.93 11.89
C GLU A 168 13.94 7.53 12.40
N LEU A 169 12.97 6.84 13.00
CA LEU A 169 13.10 5.48 13.52
C LEU A 169 12.64 4.41 12.52
N LEU A 170 12.18 4.81 11.34
CA LEU A 170 11.69 3.91 10.31
C LEU A 170 12.69 3.71 9.19
N ARG A 171 12.76 2.48 8.66
CA ARG A 171 13.64 2.04 7.59
C ARG A 171 12.82 1.33 6.52
N ALA A 172 13.17 1.63 5.27
CA ALA A 172 12.59 0.99 4.09
C ALA A 172 13.43 -0.26 3.81
N SER A 173 13.03 -1.38 4.39
CA SER A 173 13.79 -2.62 4.39
C SER A 173 13.43 -3.44 3.16
N HIS A 174 14.40 -3.74 2.28
CA HIS A 174 14.17 -4.61 1.13
C HIS A 174 14.10 -6.08 1.56
N ILE A 175 13.20 -6.86 0.97
CA ILE A 175 13.18 -8.33 1.14
C ILE A 175 14.30 -8.95 0.31
N ILE A 176 14.36 -8.59 -0.98
CA ILE A 176 15.48 -8.89 -1.88
C ILE A 176 16.32 -7.62 -1.97
N GLY A 177 17.51 -7.65 -1.38
CA GLY A 177 18.38 -6.47 -1.29
C GLY A 177 18.64 -5.81 -2.66
N TRP A 178 18.81 -4.48 -2.66
CA TRP A 178 18.93 -3.65 -3.86
C TRP A 178 19.91 -4.20 -4.93
N ALA A 179 21.09 -4.64 -4.48
CA ALA A 179 22.14 -5.17 -5.36
C ALA A 179 21.85 -6.59 -5.89
N LYS A 180 20.88 -7.29 -5.30
CA LYS A 180 20.44 -8.64 -5.69
C LYS A 180 19.20 -8.63 -6.58
N CYS A 181 18.54 -7.48 -6.72
CA CYS A 181 17.42 -7.31 -7.63
C CYS A 181 17.90 -7.30 -9.09
N ASP A 182 17.20 -8.05 -9.95
CA ASP A 182 17.51 -8.15 -11.39
C ASP A 182 17.02 -6.94 -12.22
N SER A 183 16.18 -6.07 -11.64
CA SER A 183 15.63 -4.90 -12.33
C SER A 183 15.30 -3.74 -11.39
N ASP A 184 15.23 -2.53 -11.94
CA ASP A 184 14.76 -1.35 -11.21
C ASP A 184 13.27 -1.45 -10.84
N GLN A 185 12.48 -2.19 -11.63
CA GLN A 185 11.09 -2.48 -11.30
C GLN A 185 10.99 -3.26 -9.99
N GLU A 186 11.87 -4.24 -9.77
CA GLU A 186 11.92 -5.01 -8.52
C GLU A 186 12.47 -4.19 -7.34
N ARG A 187 13.45 -3.31 -7.60
CA ARG A 187 14.03 -2.40 -6.58
C ARG A 187 13.01 -1.40 -6.03
N LEU A 188 12.06 -0.99 -6.87
CA LEU A 188 11.03 -0.01 -6.58
C LEU A 188 9.66 -0.64 -6.29
N ASN A 189 9.59 -1.96 -6.24
CA ASN A 189 8.36 -2.69 -5.95
C ASN A 189 8.07 -2.65 -4.44
N VAL A 190 6.98 -2.02 -4.01
CA VAL A 190 6.61 -1.98 -2.58
C VAL A 190 6.40 -3.35 -1.94
N TYR A 191 6.04 -4.37 -2.72
CA TYR A 191 5.95 -5.74 -2.19
C TYR A 191 7.30 -6.39 -1.95
N ASN A 192 8.39 -5.77 -2.43
CA ASN A 192 9.77 -6.11 -2.11
C ASN A 192 10.29 -5.36 -0.87
N GLY A 193 9.42 -4.89 0.00
CA GLY A 193 9.89 -4.36 1.28
C GLY A 193 8.86 -4.14 2.35
N PHE A 194 9.40 -3.87 3.53
CA PHE A 194 8.66 -3.55 4.73
C PHE A 194 9.13 -2.21 5.28
N LEU A 195 8.19 -1.44 5.82
CA LEU A 195 8.54 -0.28 6.63
C LEU A 195 8.79 -0.75 8.07
N LEU A 196 10.05 -0.96 8.45
CA LEU A 196 10.41 -1.52 9.75
C LEU A 196 10.98 -0.45 10.69
N SER A 197 10.82 -0.64 11.99
CA SER A 197 11.62 0.11 12.97
C SER A 197 13.09 -0.27 12.85
N SER A 198 14.02 0.64 13.18
CA SER A 198 15.47 0.44 12.99
C SER A 198 16.02 -0.88 13.56
N LEU A 199 15.50 -1.34 14.71
CA LEU A 199 15.94 -2.61 15.32
C LEU A 199 15.43 -3.83 14.54
N TRP A 200 14.18 -3.78 14.09
CA TRP A 200 13.57 -4.83 13.26
C TRP A 200 14.18 -4.89 11.87
N ASP A 201 14.49 -3.75 11.27
CA ASP A 201 15.24 -3.65 10.02
C ASP A 201 16.61 -4.31 10.13
N ALA A 202 17.40 -3.94 11.15
CA ALA A 202 18.72 -4.53 11.37
C ALA A 202 18.67 -6.04 11.58
N ALA A 203 17.67 -6.54 12.33
CA ALA A 203 17.49 -7.97 12.55
C ALA A 203 17.04 -8.72 11.28
N PHE A 204 16.20 -8.10 10.46
CA PHE A 204 15.74 -8.69 9.20
C PHE A 204 16.87 -8.73 8.16
N ASP A 205 17.55 -7.60 7.92
CA ASP A 205 18.63 -7.48 6.93
C ASP A 205 19.85 -8.36 7.27
N SER A 206 20.14 -8.55 8.56
CA SER A 206 21.18 -9.48 9.03
C SER A 206 20.75 -10.96 9.02
N GLY A 207 19.50 -11.26 8.67
CA GLY A 207 18.98 -12.63 8.65
C GLY A 207 18.70 -13.22 10.03
N LEU A 208 18.68 -12.42 11.09
CA LEU A 208 18.36 -12.86 12.45
C LEU A 208 16.86 -13.04 12.68
N VAL A 209 16.01 -12.44 11.84
CA VAL A 209 14.57 -12.68 11.81
C VAL A 209 14.11 -12.78 10.36
N THR A 210 13.09 -13.60 10.10
CA THR A 210 12.32 -13.60 8.85
C THR A 210 10.83 -13.68 9.16
N PHE A 211 9.98 -13.82 8.14
CA PHE A 211 8.55 -14.01 8.31
C PHE A 211 8.10 -15.26 7.57
N ASP A 212 7.22 -16.05 8.20
CA ASP A 212 6.57 -17.17 7.54
C ASP A 212 5.48 -16.70 6.58
N ASP A 213 4.85 -17.64 5.88
CA ASP A 213 3.78 -17.31 4.94
C ASP A 213 2.55 -16.74 5.65
N HIS A 214 2.40 -16.86 6.96
CA HIS A 214 1.31 -16.22 7.70
C HIS A 214 1.69 -14.84 8.25
N GLY A 215 2.87 -14.33 7.87
CA GLY A 215 3.40 -13.05 8.33
C GLY A 215 3.93 -13.08 9.76
N ARG A 216 4.02 -14.24 10.40
CA ARG A 216 4.53 -14.37 11.76
C ARG A 216 6.05 -14.24 11.74
N ALA A 217 6.60 -13.49 12.69
CA ALA A 217 8.04 -13.36 12.84
C ALA A 217 8.65 -14.71 13.26
N VAL A 218 9.72 -15.11 12.59
CA VAL A 218 10.46 -16.35 12.84
C VAL A 218 11.90 -15.97 13.21
N PRO A 219 12.30 -16.12 14.49
CA PRO A 219 13.67 -15.84 14.91
C PRO A 219 14.63 -16.89 14.36
N SER A 220 15.83 -16.45 13.97
CA SER A 220 16.98 -17.32 13.77
C SER A 220 17.41 -17.92 15.12
N PRO A 221 17.94 -19.16 15.15
CA PRO A 221 18.63 -19.71 16.32
C PRO A 221 19.83 -18.89 16.81
N LEU A 222 20.36 -17.99 15.96
CA LEU A 222 21.47 -17.09 16.29
C LEU A 222 21.02 -15.77 16.93
N LEU A 223 19.71 -15.49 16.98
CA LEU A 223 19.18 -14.31 17.67
C LEU A 223 19.22 -14.56 19.18
N ASP A 224 20.02 -13.75 19.89
CA ASP A 224 20.13 -13.83 21.35
C ASP A 224 18.77 -13.64 22.06
N ASP A 225 18.53 -14.44 23.10
CA ASP A 225 17.27 -14.43 23.85
C ASP A 225 16.92 -13.07 24.44
N LYS A 226 17.91 -12.27 24.84
CA LYS A 226 17.67 -10.91 25.35
C LYS A 226 17.20 -10.02 24.20
N ALA A 227 17.86 -10.07 23.04
CA ALA A 227 17.45 -9.31 21.87
C ALA A 227 16.02 -9.70 21.43
N ALA A 228 15.72 -11.01 21.37
CA ALA A 228 14.39 -11.51 21.03
C ALA A 228 13.29 -11.00 21.98
N ARG A 229 13.58 -10.93 23.30
CA ARG A 229 12.66 -10.37 24.30
C ARG A 229 12.43 -8.87 24.12
N GLU A 230 13.49 -8.07 23.97
CA GLU A 230 13.37 -6.62 23.78
C GLU A 230 12.63 -6.27 22.49
N MET A 231 12.83 -7.07 21.44
CA MET A 231 12.09 -6.94 20.18
C MET A 231 10.67 -7.49 20.25
N SER A 232 10.30 -8.21 21.31
CA SER A 232 8.99 -8.84 21.47
C SER A 232 8.65 -9.80 20.31
N VAL A 233 9.64 -10.54 19.78
CA VAL A 233 9.50 -11.35 18.54
C VAL A 233 8.31 -12.32 18.59
N GLY A 234 8.03 -12.90 19.75
CA GLY A 234 6.93 -13.85 19.93
C GLY A 234 5.53 -13.23 20.11
N SER A 235 5.42 -11.91 20.18
CA SER A 235 4.15 -11.22 20.48
C SER A 235 3.83 -10.06 19.55
N VAL A 236 4.68 -9.75 18.57
CA VAL A 236 4.32 -8.79 17.51
C VAL A 236 3.18 -9.34 16.64
N PRO A 237 2.29 -8.47 16.13
CA PRO A 237 1.25 -8.88 15.20
C PRO A 237 1.88 -9.46 13.90
N PRO A 238 1.21 -10.43 13.26
CA PRO A 238 1.64 -10.91 11.96
C PRO A 238 1.51 -9.82 10.90
N LEU A 239 2.44 -9.80 9.95
CA LEU A 239 2.34 -8.95 8.77
C LEU A 239 1.16 -9.35 7.88
N VAL A 240 0.45 -8.36 7.35
CA VAL A 240 -0.53 -8.60 6.28
C VAL A 240 0.23 -8.76 4.97
N LEU A 241 0.32 -10.01 4.48
CA LEU A 241 1.10 -10.35 3.29
C LEU A 241 0.22 -10.65 2.09
N THR A 242 0.51 -9.97 0.97
CA THR A 242 0.07 -10.36 -0.37
C THR A 242 0.90 -11.54 -0.91
N ASP A 243 0.45 -12.19 -1.98
CA ASP A 243 1.21 -13.25 -2.66
C ASP A 243 2.56 -12.74 -3.19
N ASP A 244 2.60 -11.47 -3.60
CA ASP A 244 3.83 -10.79 -4.01
C ASP A 244 4.85 -10.70 -2.87
N HIS A 245 4.44 -10.41 -1.63
CA HIS A 245 5.36 -10.44 -0.49
C HIS A 245 5.85 -11.87 -0.21
N ARG A 246 4.96 -12.86 -0.26
CA ARG A 246 5.27 -14.27 0.06
C ARG A 246 6.34 -14.84 -0.86
N SER A 247 6.21 -14.60 -2.16
CA SER A 247 7.20 -15.05 -3.15
C SER A 247 8.61 -14.51 -2.86
N ARG A 248 8.72 -13.25 -2.44
CA ARG A 248 9.99 -12.60 -2.10
C ARG A 248 10.51 -13.05 -0.74
N LEU A 249 9.62 -13.25 0.24
CA LEU A 249 9.99 -13.83 1.53
C LEU A 249 10.53 -15.26 1.38
N ALA A 250 9.99 -16.05 0.46
CA ALA A 250 10.56 -17.36 0.14
C ALA A 250 12.02 -17.23 -0.34
N TRP A 251 12.32 -16.23 -1.18
CA TRP A 251 13.70 -15.92 -1.55
C TRP A 251 14.56 -15.53 -0.34
N HIS A 252 14.07 -14.63 0.53
CA HIS A 252 14.80 -14.18 1.72
C HIS A 252 15.12 -15.34 2.67
N ARG A 253 14.16 -16.24 2.91
CA ARG A 253 14.35 -17.42 3.77
C ARG A 253 15.44 -18.37 3.26
N ILE A 254 15.64 -18.43 1.94
CA ILE A 254 16.66 -19.29 1.31
C ILE A 254 18.04 -18.61 1.29
N HIS A 255 18.10 -17.29 1.05
CA HIS A 255 19.36 -16.60 0.73
C HIS A 255 19.92 -15.71 1.84
N CYS A 256 19.08 -15.26 2.77
CA CYS A 256 19.44 -14.27 3.79
C CYS A 256 19.25 -14.79 5.21
N TRP A 257 18.13 -15.47 5.49
CA TRP A 257 17.80 -15.92 6.84
C TRP A 257 18.80 -16.95 7.36
N GLN A 258 19.30 -16.73 8.58
CA GLN A 258 20.30 -17.57 9.21
C GLN A 258 19.64 -18.62 10.12
N GLY A 259 18.72 -19.40 9.58
CA GLY A 259 18.06 -20.50 10.28
C GLY A 259 18.12 -21.78 9.49
N ASP A 260 17.86 -22.91 10.15
CA ASP A 260 17.62 -24.16 9.43
C ASP A 260 16.25 -24.08 8.76
N MET A 261 16.21 -24.21 7.44
CA MET A 261 14.95 -24.38 6.71
C MET A 261 14.25 -25.62 7.27
N PRO A 262 12.99 -25.52 7.76
CA PRO A 262 12.28 -26.70 8.21
C PRO A 262 11.97 -27.59 6.99
N GLY A 263 12.81 -28.60 6.76
CA GLY A 263 12.60 -29.69 5.82
C GLY A 263 12.56 -29.27 4.34
N ALA A 264 13.64 -29.56 3.61
CA ALA A 264 13.57 -29.70 2.16
C ALA A 264 12.62 -30.83 1.75
#